data_AF-A0A1B6IMT9-F1
#
_entry.id   AF-A0A1B6IMT9-F1
#
_cell.length_a   1.000
_cell.length_b   1.000
_cell.length_c   1.000
_cell.angle_alpha   90.00
_cell.angle_beta   90.00
_cell.angle_gamma   90.00
#
_symmetry.space_group_name_H-M   'P 1'
#
loop_
_entity.id
_entity.type
_entity.pdbx_description
1 polymer ?
#
loop_
_entity_poly.entity_id
_entity_poly.type
_entity_poly.pdbx_seq_one_letter_code
_entity_poly.pdbx_strand_id
1 'polypeptide(L)'
;MTLLRRKSLAPTIIFILVSIVAGDDVNLYSVDRTIVRLLSKPLPGTGNLLLNNIRLYNSTLSKILSLFMQKDMKVATIAEILWERNGPRFLVRRMDDQELQDTYGWSITDLTTMYELLNETQDIWRHLRIEYSKMLTERLQQEGIIDNVNEL
;
A
#
# COMPACT_ATOMS: atom_id res chain seq x y z
N MET A 1 28.03 10.21 -27.95
CA MET A 1 27.71 10.15 -26.50
C MET A 1 26.77 11.30 -26.17
N THR A 2 25.46 11.06 -26.20
CA THR A 2 24.44 12.05 -25.88
C THR A 2 23.52 11.42 -24.84
N LEU A 3 23.77 11.74 -23.57
CA LEU A 3 22.93 11.34 -22.46
C LEU A 3 21.63 12.16 -22.52
N LEU A 4 20.56 11.53 -23.01
CA LEU A 4 19.20 12.03 -22.91
C LEU A 4 18.81 12.09 -21.42
N ARG A 5 18.91 13.31 -20.88
CA ARG A 5 18.40 13.69 -19.56
C ARG A 5 16.88 13.47 -19.56
N ARG A 6 16.41 12.30 -19.10
CA ARG A 6 14.98 12.05 -18.84
C ARG A 6 14.51 13.09 -17.83
N LYS A 7 13.75 14.08 -18.31
CA LYS A 7 13.02 15.02 -17.46
C LYS A 7 12.02 14.19 -16.66
N SER A 8 12.25 14.08 -15.35
CA SER A 8 11.30 13.58 -14.37
C SER A 8 9.96 14.29 -14.59
N LEU A 9 8.93 13.51 -14.93
CA LEU A 9 7.56 13.99 -14.94
C LEU A 9 7.24 14.35 -13.48
N ALA A 10 7.07 15.64 -13.24
CA ALA A 10 6.90 16.23 -11.92
C ALA A 10 5.74 15.56 -11.13
N PRO A 11 5.81 15.58 -9.78
CA PRO A 11 4.86 14.93 -8.87
C PRO A 11 3.39 15.37 -9.05
N THR A 12 3.14 16.45 -9.78
CA THR A 12 1.82 17.00 -10.07
C THR A 12 0.98 16.07 -10.97
N ILE A 13 1.59 15.35 -11.92
CA ILE A 13 0.86 14.43 -12.81
C ILE A 13 0.43 13.16 -12.05
N ILE A 14 1.28 12.70 -11.12
CA ILE A 14 1.00 11.55 -10.23
C ILE A 14 -0.20 11.85 -9.32
N PHE A 15 -0.38 13.10 -8.89
CA PHE A 15 -1.50 13.49 -8.04
C PHE A 15 -2.87 13.44 -8.74
N ILE A 16 -2.91 13.60 -10.07
CA ILE A 16 -4.17 13.67 -10.84
C ILE A 16 -4.64 12.27 -11.30
N LEU A 17 -3.71 11.34 -11.57
CA LEU A 17 -4.06 10.00 -12.05
C LEU A 17 -4.66 9.07 -10.97
N VAL A 18 -4.40 9.33 -9.69
CA VAL A 18 -4.96 8.53 -8.58
C VAL A 18 -6.46 8.77 -8.39
N SER A 19 -7.02 9.86 -8.93
CA SER A 19 -8.42 10.26 -8.72
C SER A 19 -9.41 9.75 -9.78
N ILE A 20 -8.98 9.00 -10.80
CA ILE A 20 -9.84 8.76 -11.99
C ILE A 20 -10.36 7.31 -12.08
N VAL A 21 -9.99 6.39 -11.18
CA VAL A 21 -10.21 4.95 -11.48
C VAL A 21 -10.81 4.10 -10.37
N ALA A 22 -11.38 4.68 -9.31
CA ALA A 22 -12.26 3.94 -8.43
C ALA A 22 -13.55 4.73 -8.22
N GLY A 23 -14.65 4.27 -8.83
CA GLY A 23 -15.98 4.70 -8.41
C GLY A 23 -16.07 4.57 -6.89
N ASP A 24 -16.29 5.70 -6.22
CA ASP A 24 -16.16 5.96 -4.79
C ASP A 24 -14.72 5.90 -4.25
N ASP A 25 -13.97 7.00 -4.48
CA ASP A 25 -12.53 7.19 -4.23
C ASP A 25 -12.11 7.11 -2.75
N VAL A 26 -12.08 5.90 -2.19
CA VAL A 26 -11.24 5.62 -1.01
C VAL A 26 -9.79 5.63 -1.46
N ASN A 27 -9.13 6.79 -1.31
CA ASN A 27 -7.72 6.94 -1.65
C ASN A 27 -6.84 6.25 -0.60
N LEU A 28 -6.20 5.13 -0.94
CA LEU A 28 -5.26 4.42 -0.06
C LEU A 28 -4.22 5.34 0.58
N TYR A 29 -3.76 6.38 -0.13
CA TYR A 29 -2.80 7.34 0.41
C TYR A 29 -3.38 8.20 1.54
N SER A 30 -4.63 8.63 1.44
CA SER A 30 -5.26 9.41 2.53
C SER A 30 -5.54 8.54 3.74
N VAL A 31 -5.94 7.28 3.53
CA VAL A 31 -6.13 6.30 4.60
C VAL A 31 -4.80 6.00 5.28
N ASP A 32 -3.75 5.68 4.52
CA ASP A 32 -2.39 5.46 5.03
C ASP A 32 -1.85 6.66 5.83
N ARG A 33 -2.04 7.90 5.32
CA ARG A 33 -1.65 9.12 6.05
C ARG A 33 -2.39 9.22 7.39
N THR A 34 -3.66 8.85 7.42
CA THR A 34 -4.48 8.90 8.63
C THR A 34 -4.01 7.87 9.65
N ILE A 35 -3.72 6.64 9.22
CA ILE A 35 -3.16 5.57 10.07
C ILE A 35 -1.82 6.03 10.64
N VAL A 36 -0.89 6.51 9.80
CA VAL A 36 0.42 6.99 10.24
C VAL A 36 0.28 8.10 11.28
N ARG A 37 -0.64 9.06 11.09
CA ARG A 37 -0.89 10.14 12.05
C ARG A 37 -1.35 9.57 13.40
N LEU A 38 -2.32 8.66 13.39
CA LEU A 38 -2.91 8.07 14.60
C LEU A 38 -1.92 7.17 15.35
N LEU A 39 -1.05 6.46 14.66
CA LEU A 39 0.01 5.68 15.29
C LEU A 39 1.14 6.55 15.84
N SER A 40 1.45 7.69 15.20
CA SER A 40 2.57 8.55 15.61
C SER A 40 2.20 9.57 16.70
N LYS A 41 0.92 9.93 16.79
CA LYS A 41 0.38 10.91 17.73
C LYS A 41 -1.03 10.47 18.13
N PRO A 42 -1.14 9.50 19.06
CA PRO A 42 -2.44 9.01 19.49
C PRO A 42 -3.23 10.13 20.16
N LEU A 43 -4.55 10.13 19.94
CA LEU A 43 -5.48 11.10 20.51
C LEU A 43 -6.60 10.36 21.25
N PRO A 44 -6.96 10.76 22.49
CA PRO A 44 -8.05 10.14 23.21
C PRO A 44 -9.35 10.09 22.40
N GLY A 45 -10.05 8.96 22.45
CA GLY A 45 -11.30 8.74 21.72
C GLY A 45 -11.14 8.41 20.22
N THR A 46 -9.92 8.37 19.66
CA THR A 46 -9.71 8.04 18.24
C THR A 46 -9.21 6.61 17.98
N GLY A 47 -9.17 5.74 18.99
CA GLY A 47 -8.73 4.34 18.83
C GLY A 47 -9.56 3.57 17.79
N ASN A 48 -10.89 3.63 17.90
CA ASN A 48 -11.79 2.98 16.92
C ASN A 48 -11.60 3.53 15.50
N LEU A 49 -11.29 4.83 15.37
CA LEU A 49 -10.99 5.44 14.08
C LEU A 49 -9.72 4.82 13.47
N LEU A 50 -8.68 4.58 14.27
CA LEU A 50 -7.46 3.91 13.81
C LEU A 50 -7.79 2.50 13.28
N LEU A 51 -8.45 1.67 14.07
CA LEU A 51 -8.80 0.30 13.66
C LEU A 51 -9.66 0.29 12.37
N ASN A 52 -10.63 1.20 12.27
CA ASN A 52 -11.47 1.31 11.08
C ASN A 52 -10.69 1.76 9.84
N ASN A 53 -9.70 2.65 9.99
CA ASN A 53 -8.84 3.03 8.88
C ASN A 53 -7.95 1.85 8.43
N ILE A 54 -7.42 1.04 9.35
CA ILE A 54 -6.64 -0.15 8.97
C ILE A 54 -7.53 -1.16 8.24
N ARG A 55 -8.75 -1.42 8.74
CA ARG A 55 -9.74 -2.29 8.05
C ARG A 55 -10.07 -1.78 6.64
N LEU A 56 -10.32 -0.48 6.51
CA LEU A 56 -10.60 0.15 5.22
C LEU A 56 -9.40 0.03 4.26
N TYR A 57 -8.18 0.16 4.80
CA TYR A 57 -6.97 -0.05 4.01
C TYR A 57 -6.86 -1.50 3.54
N ASN A 58 -7.07 -2.48 4.43
CA ASN A 58 -7.04 -3.92 4.10
C ASN A 58 -8.07 -4.28 3.04
N SER A 59 -9.32 -3.84 3.19
CA SER A 59 -10.37 -4.12 2.21
C SER A 59 -10.06 -3.49 0.85
N THR A 60 -9.53 -2.27 0.83
CA THR A 60 -9.19 -1.56 -0.40
C THR A 60 -7.99 -2.19 -1.09
N LEU A 61 -6.94 -2.55 -0.33
CA LEU A 61 -5.76 -3.21 -0.88
C LEU A 61 -6.10 -4.62 -1.41
N SER A 62 -6.95 -5.37 -0.72
CA SER A 62 -7.45 -6.66 -1.20
C SER A 62 -8.25 -6.54 -2.50
N LYS A 63 -9.07 -5.50 -2.64
CA LYS A 63 -9.78 -5.21 -3.90
C LYS A 63 -8.80 -4.91 -5.03
N ILE A 64 -7.76 -4.11 -4.77
CA ILE A 64 -6.69 -3.82 -5.74
C ILE A 64 -5.97 -5.09 -6.16
N LEU A 65 -5.58 -5.95 -5.21
CA LEU A 65 -4.95 -7.25 -5.51
C LEU A 65 -5.85 -8.11 -6.39
N SER A 66 -7.13 -8.23 -6.05
CA SER A 66 -8.08 -9.03 -6.82
C SER A 66 -8.23 -8.53 -8.26
N LEU A 67 -8.39 -7.21 -8.44
CA LEU A 67 -8.46 -6.58 -9.76
C LEU A 67 -7.15 -6.72 -10.55
N PHE A 68 -6.01 -6.65 -9.86
CA PHE A 68 -4.69 -6.79 -10.48
C PHE A 68 -4.48 -8.20 -11.01
N MET A 69 -4.86 -9.21 -10.21
CA MET A 69 -4.83 -10.62 -10.63
C MET A 69 -5.79 -10.91 -11.80
N GLN A 70 -6.88 -10.14 -11.93
CA GLN A 70 -7.79 -10.20 -13.08
C GLN A 70 -7.26 -9.45 -14.31
N LYS A 71 -6.01 -8.95 -14.28
CA LYS A 71 -5.36 -8.17 -15.35
C LYS A 71 -6.09 -6.88 -15.68
N ASP A 72 -6.80 -6.29 -14.72
CA ASP A 72 -7.35 -4.95 -14.91
C ASP A 72 -6.22 -3.91 -14.89
N MET A 73 -5.84 -3.45 -16.08
CA MET A 73 -4.74 -2.48 -16.27
C MET A 73 -4.97 -1.17 -15.52
N LYS A 74 -6.21 -0.86 -15.15
CA LYS A 74 -6.56 0.31 -14.35
C LYS A 74 -5.91 0.30 -12.97
N VAL A 75 -5.75 -0.88 -12.36
CA VAL A 75 -5.13 -1.00 -11.04
C VAL A 75 -3.62 -1.26 -11.12
N ALA A 76 -3.07 -1.51 -12.32
CA ALA A 76 -1.63 -1.70 -12.50
C ALA A 76 -0.84 -0.44 -12.10
N THR A 77 -1.34 0.75 -12.43
CA THR A 77 -0.74 2.03 -11.99
C THR A 77 -0.76 2.17 -10.46
N ILE A 78 -1.80 1.67 -9.78
CA ILE A 78 -1.87 1.71 -8.32
C ILE A 78 -0.84 0.75 -7.71
N ALA A 79 -0.73 -0.46 -8.26
CA ALA A 79 0.27 -1.45 -7.83
C ALA A 79 1.71 -0.93 -8.03
N GLU A 80 1.98 -0.27 -9.16
CA GLU A 80 3.25 0.41 -9.45
C GLU A 80 3.57 1.50 -8.42
N ILE A 81 2.61 2.38 -8.12
CA ILE A 81 2.80 3.43 -7.10
C ILE A 81 3.09 2.82 -5.72
N LEU A 82 2.40 1.75 -5.35
CA LEU A 82 2.65 1.05 -4.08
C LEU A 82 4.03 0.39 -4.06
N TRP A 83 4.45 -0.21 -5.18
CA TRP A 83 5.79 -0.78 -5.38
C TRP A 83 6.89 0.27 -5.21
N GLU A 84 6.82 1.39 -5.93
CA GLU A 84 7.80 2.48 -5.85
C GLU A 84 7.92 3.07 -4.43
N ARG A 85 6.85 3.01 -3.65
CA ARG A 85 6.80 3.52 -2.27
C ARG A 85 7.23 2.49 -1.22
N ASN A 86 7.60 1.27 -1.63
CA ASN A 86 7.86 0.14 -0.74
C ASN A 86 6.67 -0.22 0.18
N GLY A 87 5.44 -0.02 -0.30
CA GLY A 87 4.22 -0.44 0.38
C GLY A 87 3.64 0.58 1.39
N PRO A 88 2.77 0.11 2.29
CA PRO A 88 2.11 0.95 3.30
C PRO A 88 3.12 1.52 4.31
N ARG A 89 3.08 2.83 4.55
CA ARG A 89 4.06 3.52 5.40
C ARG A 89 3.86 3.21 6.88
N PHE A 90 2.65 2.85 7.29
CA PHE A 90 2.36 2.53 8.68
C PHE A 90 2.97 1.20 9.14
N LEU A 91 3.29 0.27 8.23
CA LEU A 91 3.88 -1.03 8.58
C LEU A 91 5.32 -0.93 9.12
N VAL A 92 6.05 0.13 8.77
CA VAL A 92 7.44 0.35 9.23
C VAL A 92 7.52 1.30 10.42
N ARG A 93 6.38 1.71 10.99
CA ARG A 93 6.36 2.63 12.12
C ARG A 93 6.61 1.86 13.41
N ARG A 94 7.51 2.42 14.23
CA ARG A 94 7.64 2.01 15.63
C ARG A 94 6.41 2.48 16.39
N MET A 95 5.87 1.59 17.21
CA MET A 95 4.70 1.82 18.03
C MET A 95 5.12 1.62 19.50
N ASP A 96 4.58 2.45 20.38
CA ASP A 96 4.67 2.26 21.82
C ASP A 96 3.33 1.71 22.30
N ASP A 97 3.31 0.40 22.60
CA ASP A 97 2.10 -0.31 22.97
C ASP A 97 1.47 0.27 24.24
N GLN A 98 2.30 0.69 25.21
CA GLN A 98 1.82 1.27 26.46
C GLN A 98 1.18 2.64 26.19
N GLU A 99 1.83 3.50 25.39
CA GLU A 99 1.27 4.80 25.00
C GLU A 99 -0.07 4.65 24.26
N LEU A 100 -0.17 3.68 23.35
CA LEU A 100 -1.40 3.40 22.60
C LEU A 100 -2.52 2.91 23.53
N GLN A 101 -2.21 1.99 24.46
CA GLN A 101 -3.18 1.49 25.43
C GLN A 101 -3.68 2.61 26.35
N ASP A 102 -2.77 3.38 26.92
CA ASP A 102 -3.10 4.46 27.85
C ASP A 102 -3.89 5.58 27.15
N THR A 103 -3.50 5.97 25.94
CA THR A 103 -4.13 7.10 25.24
C THR A 103 -5.50 6.72 24.67
N TYR A 104 -5.66 5.52 24.14
CA TYR A 104 -6.94 5.08 23.56
C TYR A 104 -7.88 4.41 24.57
N GLY A 105 -7.41 4.11 25.78
CA GLY A 105 -8.15 3.30 26.75
C GLY A 105 -8.33 1.87 26.24
N TRP A 106 -7.38 1.36 25.46
CA TRP A 106 -7.45 0.05 24.84
C TRP A 106 -7.12 -1.07 25.81
N SER A 107 -7.90 -2.13 25.73
CA SER A 107 -7.57 -3.41 26.36
C SER A 107 -6.43 -4.09 25.61
N ILE A 108 -5.86 -5.15 26.20
CA ILE A 108 -4.92 -6.02 25.48
C ILE A 108 -5.57 -6.60 24.21
N THR A 109 -6.88 -6.89 24.25
CA THR A 109 -7.61 -7.42 23.10
C THR A 109 -7.67 -6.42 21.95
N ASP A 110 -7.87 -5.13 22.22
CA ASP A 110 -7.88 -4.10 21.19
C ASP A 110 -6.50 -3.95 20.53
N LEU A 111 -5.43 -4.01 21.35
CA LEU A 111 -4.06 -4.00 20.87
C LEU A 111 -3.76 -5.24 19.99
N THR A 112 -4.20 -6.43 20.42
CA THR A 112 -4.09 -7.66 19.62
C THR A 112 -4.85 -7.51 18.29
N THR A 113 -6.07 -6.99 18.31
CA THR A 113 -6.86 -6.73 17.09
C THR A 113 -6.12 -5.77 16.15
N MET A 114 -5.47 -4.73 16.67
CA MET A 114 -4.65 -3.84 15.85
C MET A 114 -3.53 -4.62 15.15
N TYR A 115 -2.78 -5.43 15.89
CA TYR A 115 -1.67 -6.22 15.33
C TYR A 115 -2.13 -7.26 14.32
N GLU A 116 -3.27 -7.91 14.53
CA GLU A 116 -3.89 -8.82 13.55
C GLU A 116 -4.20 -8.10 12.24
N LEU A 117 -4.77 -6.89 12.31
CA LEU A 117 -5.05 -6.08 11.13
C LEU A 117 -3.77 -5.62 10.40
N LEU A 118 -2.69 -5.31 11.14
CA LEU A 118 -1.40 -4.95 10.54
C LEU A 118 -0.75 -6.16 9.84
N ASN A 119 -0.83 -7.35 10.44
CA ASN A 119 -0.36 -8.60 9.83
C ASN A 119 -1.15 -8.92 8.55
N GLU A 120 -2.47 -8.73 8.58
CA GLU A 120 -3.31 -8.87 7.39
C GLU A 120 -2.87 -7.90 6.28
N THR A 121 -2.62 -6.62 6.60
CA THR A 121 -2.06 -5.67 5.62
C THR A 121 -0.76 -6.19 5.02
N GLN A 122 0.15 -6.70 5.85
CA GLN A 122 1.46 -7.19 5.43
C GLN A 122 1.34 -8.40 4.49
N ASP A 123 0.43 -9.32 4.78
CA ASP A 123 0.18 -10.48 3.93
C ASP A 123 -0.39 -10.09 2.57
N ILE A 124 -1.40 -9.20 2.54
CA ILE A 124 -1.99 -8.70 1.29
C ILE A 124 -0.92 -7.97 0.47
N TRP A 125 -0.13 -7.11 1.12
CA TRP A 125 0.95 -6.38 0.46
C TRP A 125 2.01 -7.33 -0.13
N ARG A 126 2.42 -8.35 0.63
CA ARG A 126 3.37 -9.36 0.15
C ARG A 126 2.86 -10.04 -1.11
N HIS A 127 1.57 -10.39 -1.16
CA HIS A 127 0.97 -11.03 -2.34
C HIS A 127 0.96 -10.10 -3.54
N LEU A 128 0.51 -8.85 -3.37
CA LEU A 128 0.53 -7.86 -4.44
C LEU A 128 1.94 -7.63 -4.99
N ARG A 129 2.93 -7.56 -4.10
CA ARG A 129 4.35 -7.42 -4.46
C ARG A 129 4.85 -8.59 -5.30
N ILE A 130 4.49 -9.82 -4.94
CA ILE A 130 4.86 -11.03 -5.70
C ILE A 130 4.24 -10.97 -7.11
N GLU A 131 2.94 -10.71 -7.21
CA GLU A 131 2.25 -10.67 -8.50
C GLU A 131 2.75 -9.53 -9.40
N TYR A 132 3.01 -8.35 -8.83
CA TYR A 132 3.59 -7.23 -9.56
C TYR A 132 4.99 -7.55 -10.08
N SER A 133 5.81 -8.25 -9.27
CA SER A 133 7.15 -8.68 -9.66
C SER A 133 7.10 -9.63 -10.86
N LYS A 134 6.18 -10.59 -10.86
CA LYS A 134 5.98 -11.52 -11.99
C LYS A 134 5.62 -10.76 -13.27
N MET A 135 4.63 -9.86 -13.20
CA MET A 135 4.22 -9.03 -14.33
C MET A 135 5.39 -8.17 -14.86
N LEU A 136 6.19 -7.58 -13.98
CA LEU A 136 7.34 -6.77 -14.37
C LEU A 136 8.40 -7.64 -15.08
N THR A 137 8.72 -8.81 -14.55
CA THR A 137 9.65 -9.76 -15.18
C THR A 137 9.16 -10.18 -16.57
N GLU A 138 7.87 -10.54 -16.71
CA GLU A 138 7.27 -10.90 -18.00
C GLU A 138 7.36 -9.76 -19.01
N ARG A 139 7.10 -8.52 -18.59
CA ARG A 139 7.23 -7.34 -19.45
C ARG A 139 8.67 -7.12 -19.89
N LEU A 140 9.64 -7.22 -18.98
CA LEU A 140 11.05 -7.03 -19.31
C LEU A 140 11.58 -8.13 -20.25
N GLN A 141 11.09 -9.36 -20.14
CA GLN A 141 11.40 -10.45 -21.08
C GLN A 141 10.81 -10.17 -22.47
N GLN A 142 9.57 -9.70 -22.55
CA GLN A 142 8.94 -9.31 -23.82
C GLN A 142 9.68 -8.15 -24.52
N GLU A 143 10.26 -7.23 -23.74
CA GLU A 143 11.07 -6.12 -24.24
C GLU A 143 12.52 -6.52 -24.58
N GLY A 144 12.91 -7.78 -24.34
CA GLY A 144 14.27 -8.28 -24.59
C GLY A 144 15.33 -7.66 -23.67
N ILE A 145 14.92 -7.11 -22.52
CA ILE A 145 15.82 -6.48 -21.54
C ILE A 145 16.49 -7.54 -20.66
N ILE A 146 15.79 -8.64 -20.37
CA ILE A 146 16.31 -9.77 -19.59
C ILE A 146 16.03 -11.09 -20.31
N ASP A 147 16.94 -12.04 -20.16
CA ASP A 147 16.83 -13.36 -20.80
C ASP A 147 15.69 -14.20 -20.22
N ASN A 148 15.18 -15.13 -21.03
CA ASN A 148 14.18 -16.09 -20.59
C ASN A 148 14.87 -17.15 -19.72
N VAL A 149 14.65 -17.10 -18.41
CA VAL A 149 15.31 -17.99 -17.42
C VAL A 149 14.93 -19.47 -17.60
N ASN A 150 13.99 -19.78 -18.50
CA ASN A 150 13.55 -21.14 -18.82
C ASN A 150 14.28 -21.81 -20.01
N GLU A 151 15.36 -21.21 -20.54
CA GLU A 151 16.23 -21.84 -21.54
C GLU A 151 17.56 -22.31 -20.93
N LEU A 152 17.51 -23.31 -20.04
CA LEU A 152 18.66 -24.16 -19.66
C LEU A 152 18.20 -25.60 -19.40
#